data_AF-A0A2V7HIL1-F1
#
_entry.id   AF-A0A2V7HIL1-F1
#
_cell.length_a   1.000
_cell.length_b   1.000
_cell.length_c   1.000
_cell.angle_alpha   90.00
_cell.angle_beta   90.00
_cell.angle_gamma   90.00
#
_symmetry.space_group_name_H-M   'P 1'
#
loop_
_entity.id
_entity.type
_entity.pdbx_description
1 polymer ?
#
loop_
_entity_poly.entity_id
_entity_poly.type
_entity_poly.pdbx_seq_one_letter_code
_entity_poly.pdbx_strand_id
1 'polypeptide(L)'
;MPPRIRMFYAAMTFVLLFIPAVALFSELSRRSDIWWTPQPLALSLSESTDRVQVYVRGKPLGSLLDAGQLKLAGTPDSVLSISDVRFRLNNWDRVRAQRLPALLVYAAAIGAGALLFLLLITNRLAYRGEGKVT
;
A
#
# COMPACT_ATOMS: atom_id res chain seq x y z
N MET A 1 41.05 -5.51 -6.67
CA MET A 1 40.33 -6.62 -7.32
C MET A 1 40.59 -6.54 -8.81
N PRO A 2 40.82 -7.66 -9.53
CA PRO A 2 41.00 -7.62 -10.99
C PRO A 2 39.80 -6.97 -11.69
N PRO A 3 40.00 -6.14 -12.73
CA PRO A 3 38.92 -5.37 -13.38
C PRO A 3 37.77 -6.24 -13.89
N ARG A 4 38.08 -7.42 -14.43
CA ARG A 4 37.08 -8.37 -14.96
C ARG A 4 36.16 -8.92 -13.86
N ILE A 5 36.74 -9.30 -12.72
CA ILE A 5 36.00 -9.82 -11.56
C ILE A 5 35.09 -8.73 -10.97
N ARG A 6 35.60 -7.50 -10.89
CA ARG A 6 34.83 -6.34 -10.44
C ARG A 6 33.63 -6.05 -11.35
N MET A 7 33.84 -6.04 -12.67
CA MET A 7 32.76 -5.84 -13.64
C MET A 7 31.70 -6.94 -13.56
N PHE A 8 32.13 -8.20 -13.35
CA PHE A 8 31.22 -9.32 -13.15
C PHE A 8 30.34 -9.12 -11.90
N TYR A 9 30.94 -8.83 -10.73
CA TYR A 9 30.17 -8.61 -9.50
C TYR A 9 29.30 -7.35 -9.56
N ALA A 10 29.77 -6.28 -10.22
CA ALA A 10 28.97 -5.08 -10.41
C ALA A 10 27.73 -5.36 -11.29
N ALA A 11 27.92 -6.07 -12.41
CA ALA A 11 26.81 -6.46 -13.28
C ALA A 11 25.83 -7.40 -12.56
N MET A 12 26.34 -8.38 -11.82
CA MET A 12 25.50 -9.29 -11.01
C MET A 12 24.70 -8.52 -9.95
N THR A 13 25.33 -7.61 -9.21
CA THR A 13 24.67 -6.77 -8.20
C THR A 13 23.59 -5.89 -8.83
N PHE A 14 23.91 -5.29 -9.99
CA PHE A 14 22.95 -4.47 -10.74
C PHE A 14 21.73 -5.27 -11.19
N VAL A 15 21.92 -6.49 -11.70
CA VAL A 15 20.81 -7.38 -12.07
C VAL A 15 19.98 -7.77 -10.86
N LEU A 16 20.62 -8.13 -9.74
CA LEU A 16 19.93 -8.53 -8.50
C LEU A 16 19.12 -7.38 -7.89
N LEU A 17 19.54 -6.13 -8.08
CA LEU A 17 18.80 -4.93 -7.63
C LEU A 17 17.42 -4.80 -8.27
N PHE A 18 17.20 -5.36 -9.47
CA PHE A 18 15.88 -5.31 -10.11
C PHE A 18 14.83 -6.08 -9.34
N ILE A 19 15.18 -7.15 -8.62
CA ILE A 19 14.21 -7.97 -7.88
C ILE A 19 13.47 -7.14 -6.82
N PRO A 20 14.15 -6.54 -5.83
CA PRO A 20 13.47 -5.71 -4.84
C PRO A 20 12.92 -4.40 -5.44
N ALA A 21 13.54 -3.85 -6.49
CA ALA A 21 13.05 -2.65 -7.16
C ALA A 21 11.69 -2.87 -7.84
N VAL A 22 11.54 -3.96 -8.59
CA VAL A 22 10.27 -4.33 -9.23
C VAL A 22 9.24 -4.68 -8.17
N ALA A 23 9.61 -5.42 -7.12
CA ALA A 23 8.70 -5.75 -6.02
C ALA A 23 8.16 -4.47 -5.34
N LEU A 24 9.05 -3.53 -5.01
CA LEU A 24 8.70 -2.24 -4.42
C LEU A 24 7.80 -1.41 -5.34
N PHE A 25 8.17 -1.29 -6.62
CA PHE A 25 7.41 -0.52 -7.60
C PHE A 25 6.01 -1.11 -7.84
N SER A 26 5.90 -2.43 -7.92
CA SER A 26 4.62 -3.11 -8.12
C SER A 26 3.63 -2.86 -6.99
N GLU A 27 4.13 -2.80 -5.75
CA GLU A 27 3.30 -2.57 -4.57
C GLU A 27 2.91 -1.08 -4.44
N LEU A 28 3.83 -0.16 -4.77
CA LEU A 28 3.54 1.28 -4.81
C LEU A 28 2.58 1.68 -5.94
N SER A 29 2.61 0.95 -7.05
CA SER A 29 1.74 1.20 -8.21
C SER A 29 0.38 0.49 -8.12
N ARG A 30 0.09 -0.21 -7.00
CA ARG A 30 -1.21 -0.84 -6.82
C ARG A 30 -2.32 0.21 -6.78
N ARG A 31 -3.40 -0.14 -7.45
CA ARG A 31 -4.64 0.63 -7.46
C ARG A 31 -5.28 0.63 -6.07
N SER A 32 -5.60 1.83 -5.57
CA SER A 32 -6.26 2.04 -4.27
C SER A 32 -7.78 1.90 -4.34
N ASP A 33 -8.36 1.95 -5.54
CA ASP A 33 -9.80 1.99 -5.79
C ASP A 33 -10.45 0.60 -5.89
N ILE A 34 -9.68 -0.48 -5.81
CA ILE A 34 -10.20 -1.86 -5.92
C ILE A 34 -10.50 -2.52 -4.56
N TRP A 35 -10.17 -1.85 -3.45
CA TRP A 35 -10.21 -2.43 -2.09
C TRP A 35 -11.51 -2.14 -1.33
N TRP A 36 -12.59 -1.88 -2.06
CA TRP A 36 -13.91 -1.68 -1.49
C TRP A 36 -14.50 -3.00 -1.01
N THR A 37 -15.12 -2.98 0.17
CA THR A 37 -15.91 -4.12 0.66
C THR A 37 -16.96 -4.56 -0.39
N PRO A 38 -17.14 -5.87 -0.63
CA PRO A 38 -18.21 -6.38 -1.51
C PRO A 38 -19.58 -5.89 -1.05
N GLN A 39 -20.49 -5.63 -1.99
CA GLN A 39 -21.84 -5.10 -1.69
C GLN A 39 -22.65 -5.93 -0.68
N PRO A 40 -22.58 -7.29 -0.67
CA PRO A 40 -23.28 -8.10 0.34
C PRO A 40 -22.76 -7.89 1.77
N LEU A 41 -21.53 -7.40 1.92
CA LEU A 41 -20.86 -7.13 3.19
C LEU A 41 -20.82 -5.63 3.52
N ALA A 42 -21.61 -4.82 2.81
CA ALA A 42 -21.72 -3.39 3.10
C ALA A 42 -22.38 -3.21 4.48
N LEU A 43 -21.75 -2.40 5.32
CA LEU A 43 -22.17 -2.15 6.69
C LEU A 43 -23.37 -1.22 6.71
N SER A 44 -24.29 -1.43 7.64
CA SER A 44 -25.37 -0.47 7.89
C SER A 44 -24.83 0.83 8.50
N LEU A 45 -25.62 1.91 8.42
CA LEU A 45 -25.24 3.19 9.05
C LEU A 45 -24.92 3.03 10.53
N SER A 46 -25.71 2.26 11.28
CA SER A 46 -25.50 1.99 12.71
C SER A 46 -24.15 1.31 12.98
N GLU A 47 -23.79 0.30 12.19
CA GLU A 47 -22.52 -0.45 12.30
C GLU A 47 -21.29 0.37 11.89
N SER A 48 -21.46 1.40 11.06
CA SER A 48 -20.36 2.21 10.53
C SER A 48 -20.02 3.46 11.36
N THR A 49 -20.76 3.71 12.45
CA THR A 49 -20.66 4.96 13.24
C THR A 49 -19.28 5.17 13.86
N ASP A 50 -18.53 4.08 14.11
CA ASP A 50 -17.16 4.08 14.60
C ASP A 50 -16.12 4.55 13.55
N ARG A 51 -16.48 4.49 12.27
CA ARG A 51 -15.57 4.76 11.14
C ARG A 51 -15.98 5.94 10.28
N VAL A 52 -17.28 6.19 10.13
CA VAL A 52 -17.84 7.22 9.25
C VAL A 52 -19.00 7.91 9.95
N GLN A 53 -18.98 9.24 9.93
CA GLN A 53 -20.12 10.06 10.33
C GLN A 53 -20.58 10.90 9.14
N VAL A 54 -21.84 10.74 8.76
CA VAL A 54 -22.45 11.48 7.66
C VAL A 54 -23.37 12.55 8.21
N TYR A 55 -23.22 13.77 7.71
CA TYR A 55 -24.02 14.92 8.08
C TYR A 55 -24.74 15.48 6.86
N VAL A 56 -26.02 15.84 7.02
CA VAL A 56 -26.81 16.54 6.00
C VAL A 56 -27.25 17.87 6.60
N ARG A 57 -26.81 18.97 5.97
CA ARG A 57 -27.05 20.35 6.47
C ARG A 57 -26.64 20.51 7.94
N GLY A 58 -25.53 19.90 8.34
CA GLY A 58 -24.98 19.96 9.71
C GLY A 58 -25.68 19.06 10.73
N LYS A 59 -26.70 18.27 10.35
CA LYS A 59 -27.35 17.30 11.23
C LYS A 59 -26.91 15.87 10.91
N PRO A 60 -26.70 14.99 11.90
CA PRO A 60 -26.25 13.63 11.64
C PRO A 60 -27.33 12.83 10.90
N LEU A 61 -26.92 12.09 9.86
CA LEU A 61 -27.82 11.39 8.96
C LEU A 61 -28.75 10.41 9.70
N GLY A 62 -28.24 9.71 10.71
CA GLY A 62 -29.03 8.78 11.52
C GLY A 62 -30.25 9.45 12.15
N SER A 63 -30.06 10.61 12.77
CA SER A 63 -31.17 11.37 13.38
C SER A 63 -32.22 11.85 12.38
N LEU A 64 -31.83 12.09 11.12
CA LEU A 64 -32.74 12.50 10.06
C LEU A 64 -33.52 11.31 9.48
N LEU A 65 -32.90 10.13 9.44
CA LEU A 65 -33.55 8.87 9.07
C LEU A 65 -34.56 8.46 10.14
N ASP A 66 -34.17 8.50 11.42
CA ASP A 66 -35.06 8.21 12.55
C ASP A 66 -36.27 9.14 12.60
N ALA A 67 -36.08 10.42 12.22
CA ALA A 67 -37.15 11.40 12.14
C ALA A 67 -38.00 11.29 10.85
N GLY A 68 -37.72 10.32 9.96
CA GLY A 68 -38.44 10.13 8.70
C GLY A 68 -38.31 11.30 7.71
N GLN A 69 -37.25 12.12 7.85
CA GLN A 69 -37.07 13.36 7.08
C GLN A 69 -36.40 13.15 5.72
N LEU A 70 -35.94 11.93 5.43
CA LEU A 70 -35.29 11.56 4.18
C LEU A 70 -36.21 10.70 3.34
N LYS A 71 -36.43 11.13 2.10
CA LYS A 71 -37.27 10.45 1.11
C LYS A 71 -36.49 10.27 -0.19
N LEU A 72 -36.71 9.16 -0.89
CA LEU A 72 -36.20 8.98 -2.24
C LEU A 72 -37.04 9.82 -3.22
N ALA A 73 -36.41 10.74 -3.93
CA ALA A 73 -37.11 11.53 -4.94
C ALA A 73 -37.64 10.61 -6.06
N GLY A 74 -38.93 10.72 -6.38
CA GLY A 74 -39.56 9.94 -7.45
C GLY A 74 -40.28 8.66 -7.02
N THR A 75 -40.37 8.36 -5.72
CA THR A 75 -41.15 7.22 -5.22
C THR A 75 -42.12 7.68 -4.13
N PRO A 76 -43.46 7.53 -4.31
CA PRO A 76 -44.48 8.18 -3.48
C PRO A 76 -44.48 7.86 -1.98
N ASP A 77 -43.75 6.83 -1.52
CA ASP A 77 -43.79 6.40 -0.11
C ASP A 77 -42.44 5.85 0.40
N SER A 78 -41.34 6.40 -0.13
CA SER A 78 -39.98 5.91 0.14
C SER A 78 -39.32 6.65 1.31
N VAL A 79 -39.94 6.63 2.48
CA VAL A 79 -39.23 7.04 3.70
C VAL A 79 -38.10 6.06 3.94
N LEU A 80 -36.86 6.57 3.99
CA LEU A 80 -35.66 5.75 4.17
C LEU A 80 -35.43 5.47 5.65
N SER A 81 -35.19 4.20 5.98
CA SER A 81 -34.75 3.77 7.30
C SER A 81 -33.22 3.74 7.41
N ILE A 82 -32.69 3.71 8.64
CA ILE A 82 -31.27 3.46 8.94
C ILE A 82 -30.77 2.17 8.27
N SER A 83 -31.61 1.14 8.16
CA SER A 83 -31.28 -0.13 7.52
C SER A 83 -31.06 -0.05 6.02
N ASP A 84 -31.63 0.97 5.37
CA ASP A 84 -31.61 1.11 3.91
C ASP A 84 -30.33 1.77 3.43
N VAL A 85 -29.64 2.49 4.32
CA VAL A 85 -28.37 3.15 4.05
C VAL A 85 -27.22 2.21 4.40
N ARG A 86 -26.53 1.72 3.36
CA ARG A 86 -25.35 0.86 3.49
C ARG A 86 -24.07 1.54 3.00
N PHE A 87 -22.99 1.35 3.73
CA PHE A 87 -21.66 1.88 3.44
C PHE A 87 -20.72 0.77 2.99
N ARG A 88 -20.03 1.04 1.88
CA ARG A 88 -18.84 0.29 1.49
C ARG A 88 -17.65 1.09 1.97
N LEU A 89 -16.77 0.45 2.72
CA LEU A 89 -15.54 1.06 3.20
C LEU A 89 -14.40 0.63 2.29
N ASN A 90 -13.47 1.56 2.03
CA ASN A 90 -12.23 1.25 1.34
C ASN A 90 -11.20 0.80 2.38
N ASN A 91 -10.73 -0.45 2.27
CA ASN A 91 -9.77 -1.02 3.21
C ASN A 91 -8.31 -0.84 2.76
N TRP A 92 -8.05 -0.05 1.71
CA TRP A 92 -6.71 0.14 1.15
C TRP A 92 -5.68 0.57 2.19
N ASP A 93 -6.03 1.50 3.08
CA ASP A 93 -5.09 2.01 4.09
C ASP A 93 -4.63 0.91 5.04
N ARG A 94 -5.53 0.02 5.44
CA ARG A 94 -5.20 -1.13 6.30
C ARG A 94 -4.31 -2.13 5.57
N VAL A 95 -4.62 -2.44 4.31
CA VAL A 95 -3.82 -3.36 3.49
C VAL A 95 -2.43 -2.78 3.25
N ARG A 96 -2.33 -1.49 2.97
CA ARG A 96 -1.07 -0.78 2.77
C ARG A 96 -0.23 -0.78 4.06
N ALA A 97 -0.86 -0.52 5.20
CA ALA A 97 -0.18 -0.57 6.50
C ALA A 97 0.36 -1.98 6.83
N GLN A 98 -0.41 -3.03 6.53
CA GLN A 98 0.03 -4.42 6.72
C GLN A 98 1.24 -4.80 5.86
N ARG A 99 1.41 -4.15 4.70
CA ARG A 99 2.54 -4.41 3.79
C ARG A 99 3.74 -3.52 4.02
N LEU A 100 3.62 -2.51 4.89
CA LEU A 100 4.68 -1.56 5.20
C LEU A 100 6.00 -2.23 5.63
N PRO A 101 6.02 -3.28 6.48
CA PRO A 101 7.28 -3.94 6.85
C PRO A 101 8.02 -4.54 5.65
N ALA A 102 7.30 -5.20 4.72
CA ALA A 102 7.90 -5.77 3.52
C ALA A 102 8.43 -4.67 2.59
N LEU A 103 7.71 -3.56 2.45
CA LEU A 103 8.15 -2.38 1.68
C LEU A 103 9.47 -1.81 2.23
N LEU A 104 9.60 -1.74 3.55
CA LEU A 104 10.83 -1.29 4.22
C LEU A 104 11.99 -2.24 3.94
N VAL A 105 11.77 -3.55 3.95
CA VAL A 105 12.79 -4.55 3.60
C VAL A 105 13.25 -4.37 2.14
N TYR A 106 12.33 -4.20 1.20
CA TYR A 106 12.70 -3.94 -0.20
C TYR A 106 13.47 -2.63 -0.37
N ALA A 107 13.03 -1.55 0.27
CA ALA A 107 13.73 -0.27 0.23
C ALA A 107 15.15 -0.38 0.82
N ALA A 108 15.31 -1.07 1.96
CA ALA A 108 16.60 -1.33 2.57
C ALA A 108 17.51 -2.17 1.67
N ALA A 109 16.97 -3.22 1.04
CA ALA A 109 17.71 -4.06 0.11
C ALA A 109 18.20 -3.28 -1.13
N ILE A 110 17.35 -2.41 -1.68
CA ILE A 110 17.74 -1.50 -2.78
C ILE A 110 18.84 -0.55 -2.32
N GLY A 111 18.69 0.08 -1.15
CA GLY A 111 19.70 1.00 -0.61
C GLY A 111 21.05 0.32 -0.38
N ALA A 112 21.06 -0.84 0.27
CA ALA A 112 22.27 -1.63 0.51
C ALA A 112 22.90 -2.10 -0.80
N GLY A 113 22.10 -2.63 -1.73
CA GLY A 113 22.60 -3.08 -3.03
C GLY A 113 23.14 -1.94 -3.89
N ALA A 114 22.50 -0.76 -3.87
CA ALA A 114 22.98 0.43 -4.58
C ALA A 114 24.31 0.92 -4.00
N LEU A 115 24.45 0.94 -2.68
CA LEU A 115 25.71 1.25 -2.01
C LEU A 115 26.81 0.25 -2.40
N LEU A 116 26.52 -1.05 -2.36
CA LEU A 116 27.46 -2.10 -2.77
C LEU A 116 27.88 -1.95 -4.24
N PHE A 117 26.92 -1.67 -5.12
CA PHE A 117 27.18 -1.40 -6.53
C PHE A 117 28.12 -0.20 -6.71
N LEU A 118 27.87 0.91 -6.00
CA LEU A 118 28.73 2.09 -6.02
C LEU A 118 30.14 1.79 -5.52
N LEU A 119 30.27 1.03 -4.43
CA LEU A 119 31.58 0.62 -3.90
C LEU A 119 32.36 -0.26 -4.89
N LEU A 120 31.65 -1.14 -5.61
CA LEU A 120 32.24 -2.00 -6.65
C LEU A 120 32.75 -1.17 -7.83
N ILE A 121 31.96 -0.24 -8.37
CA ILE A 121 32.38 0.55 -9.54
C ILE A 121 33.47 1.58 -9.18
N THR A 122 33.43 2.15 -7.97
CA THR A 122 34.42 3.15 -7.50
C THR A 122 35.69 2.53 -6.93
N ASN A 123 35.80 1.20 -6.90
CA ASN A 123 36.96 0.46 -6.37
C ASN A 123 37.28 0.79 -4.90
N ARG A 124 36.26 1.14 -4.11
CA ARG A 124 36.38 1.46 -2.67
C ARG A 124 36.31 0.23 -1.78
N LEU A 125 36.12 -0.97 -2.35
CA LEU A 125 36.24 -2.25 -1.65
C LEU A 125 37.70 -2.67 -1.59
N ALA A 126 38.25 -2.73 -0.37
CA ALA A 126 39.60 -3.21 -0.13
C ALA A 126 39.69 -4.71 -0.50
N TYR A 127 40.42 -5.01 -1.57
CA TYR A 127 40.71 -6.39 -1.96
C TYR A 127 41.98 -6.83 -1.24
N ARG A 128 41.84 -7.65 -0.20
CA ARG A 128 42.97 -8.36 0.41
C ARG A 128 43.21 -9.64 -0.41
N GLY A 129 44.18 -9.61 -1.30
CA GLY A 129 44.60 -10.82 -2.01
C GLY A 129 45.12 -11.83 -1.00
N GLU A 130 44.56 -13.03 -0.99
CA GLU A 130 45.14 -14.14 -0.23
C GLU A 130 46.55 -14.37 -0.76
N GLY A 131 47.54 -14.13 0.10
CA GLY A 131 48.95 -14.27 -0.24
C GLY A 131 49.22 -15.71 -0.65
N LYS A 132 49.97 -15.89 -1.74
CA LYS A 132 50.54 -17.18 -2.11
C LYS A 132 51.28 -17.74 -0.90
N VAL A 133 50.73 -18.78 -0.27
CA VAL A 133 51.51 -19.66 0.59
C VAL A 133 52.40 -20.44 -0.38
N THR A 134 53.68 -20.10 -0.34
CA THR A 134 54.81 -20.73 -1.03
C THR A 134 54.85 -22.23 -0.85
#